data_AF-A0A3D0Z485-F1
#
_entry.id   AF-A0A3D0Z485-F1
#
_cell.length_a   1.000
_cell.length_b   1.000
_cell.length_c   1.000
_cell.angle_alpha   90.00
_cell.angle_beta   90.00
_cell.angle_gamma   90.00
#
_symmetry.space_group_name_H-M   'P 1'
#
loop_
_entity.id
_entity.type
_entity.pdbx_description
1 polymer ?
#
loop_
_entity_poly.entity_id
_entity_poly.type
_entity_poly.pdbx_seq_one_letter_code
_entity_poly.pdbx_strand_id
1 'polypeptide(L)'
;MRKKSGQIGKNPILLEYVRDLVYLSYLERGRAWLFPERWFSRLISGFYYAGTSFILLLNVVNLLDYSIRLNDIHINGELSEQIPTLYSGVFLVVLCTLLLTCAAVLIRIKKITAGFFIAAGGNIILLVHYIQQLLSPYSGLNGVSAFLLRGALPIFITLLACSVIFLINRIYKRQENRVYDRELQRLKNDYAPKEEFLSGKQWDAIFEALRIELYGEDGEE
;
A
#
# COMPACT_ATOMS: atom_id res chain seq x y z
N MET A 1 -5.24 -19.47 -41.56
CA MET A 1 -4.76 -20.54 -40.65
C MET A 1 -4.08 -19.91 -39.42
N ARG A 2 -4.84 -19.62 -38.37
CA ARG A 2 -4.36 -19.29 -37.02
C ARG A 2 -4.90 -20.38 -36.11
N LYS A 3 -4.06 -21.27 -35.59
CA LYS A 3 -4.32 -22.26 -34.51
C LYS A 3 -3.22 -23.31 -34.55
N LYS A 4 -2.11 -23.04 -33.87
CA LYS A 4 -1.13 -24.04 -33.35
C LYS A 4 0.00 -23.38 -32.56
N SER A 5 0.28 -22.08 -32.77
CA SER A 5 1.23 -21.32 -31.95
C SER A 5 0.78 -21.11 -30.49
N GLY A 6 -0.53 -21.00 -30.24
CA GLY A 6 -1.08 -20.76 -28.90
C GLY A 6 -1.05 -21.95 -27.92
N GLN A 7 -0.58 -23.14 -28.32
CA GLN A 7 -0.40 -24.28 -27.41
C GLN A 7 1.03 -24.41 -26.88
N ILE A 8 2.01 -23.82 -27.55
CA ILE A 8 3.43 -23.98 -27.20
C ILE A 8 3.83 -22.97 -26.12
N GLY A 9 3.30 -21.75 -26.18
CA GLY A 9 3.34 -20.79 -25.07
C GLY A 9 2.51 -21.22 -23.85
N LYS A 10 1.82 -22.38 -23.91
CA LYS A 10 1.06 -22.96 -22.78
C LYS A 10 1.73 -24.17 -22.16
N ASN A 11 2.94 -24.56 -22.59
CA ASN A 11 3.65 -25.66 -21.95
C ASN A 11 4.18 -25.21 -20.57
N PRO A 12 3.55 -25.63 -19.46
CA PRO A 12 3.83 -25.07 -18.14
C PRO A 12 5.25 -25.34 -17.67
N ILE A 13 5.80 -26.51 -18.03
CA ILE A 13 7.16 -26.94 -17.63
C ILE A 13 8.22 -26.04 -18.26
N LEU A 14 8.05 -25.73 -19.55
CA LEU A 14 9.00 -24.88 -20.28
C LEU A 14 8.91 -23.42 -19.82
N LEU A 15 7.70 -22.98 -19.49
CA LEU A 15 7.43 -21.62 -19.00
C LEU A 15 7.98 -21.41 -17.57
N GLU A 16 7.88 -22.43 -16.72
CA GLU A 16 8.45 -22.46 -15.37
C GLU A 16 9.99 -22.52 -15.41
N TYR A 17 10.57 -23.32 -16.31
CA TYR A 17 12.03 -23.36 -16.50
C TYR A 17 12.62 -22.00 -16.93
N VAL A 18 11.99 -21.33 -17.90
CA VAL A 18 12.43 -19.98 -18.34
C VAL A 18 12.25 -18.97 -17.20
N ARG A 19 11.18 -19.08 -16.42
CA ARG A 19 10.94 -18.25 -15.24
C ARG A 19 12.04 -18.42 -14.19
N ASP A 20 12.46 -19.65 -13.91
CA ASP A 20 13.52 -19.93 -12.94
C ASP A 20 14.88 -19.39 -13.40
N LEU A 21 15.20 -19.49 -14.68
CA LEU A 21 16.41 -18.89 -15.26
C LEU A 21 16.43 -17.36 -15.13
N VAL A 22 15.31 -16.71 -15.42
CA VAL A 22 15.19 -15.25 -15.28
C VAL A 22 15.29 -14.86 -13.80
N TYR A 23 14.66 -15.62 -12.90
CA TYR A 23 14.69 -15.38 -11.46
C TYR A 23 16.09 -15.54 -10.85
N LEU A 24 16.86 -16.54 -11.28
CA LEU A 24 18.24 -16.74 -10.85
C LEU A 24 19.15 -15.59 -11.31
N SER A 25 19.06 -15.19 -12.58
CA SER A 25 19.80 -14.02 -13.11
C SER A 25 19.44 -12.73 -12.37
N TYR A 26 18.15 -12.57 -12.05
CA TYR A 26 17.64 -11.47 -11.23
C TYR A 26 18.22 -11.49 -9.81
N LEU A 27 18.29 -12.65 -9.15
CA LEU A 27 18.85 -12.75 -7.79
C LEU A 27 20.35 -12.43 -7.74
N GLU A 28 21.11 -12.80 -8.76
CA GLU A 28 22.55 -12.50 -8.84
C GLU A 28 22.82 -11.00 -9.03
N ARG A 29 22.04 -10.33 -9.89
CA ARG A 29 22.26 -8.90 -10.21
C ARG A 29 21.49 -7.94 -9.30
N GLY A 30 20.30 -8.33 -8.88
CA GLY A 30 19.44 -7.57 -7.97
C GLY A 30 20.08 -7.35 -6.60
N ARG A 31 20.98 -8.25 -6.17
CA ARG A 31 21.76 -8.06 -4.94
C ARG A 31 22.55 -6.75 -4.95
N ALA A 32 23.13 -6.30 -6.06
CA ALA A 32 23.95 -5.08 -6.08
C ALA A 32 23.13 -3.78 -6.09
N TRP A 33 21.94 -3.78 -6.71
CA TRP A 33 21.10 -2.58 -6.86
C TRP A 33 20.25 -2.28 -5.61
N LEU A 34 19.90 -3.31 -4.82
CA LEU A 34 18.95 -3.19 -3.72
C LEU A 34 19.54 -2.64 -2.39
N PHE A 35 20.86 -2.51 -2.23
CA PHE A 35 21.46 -2.23 -0.91
C PHE A 35 21.24 -0.82 -0.35
N PRO A 36 21.48 0.28 -1.09
CA PRO A 36 21.24 1.64 -0.56
C PRO A 36 19.75 1.89 -0.31
N GLU A 37 18.95 1.33 -1.20
CA GLU A 37 17.52 1.58 -1.38
C GLU A 37 16.65 0.82 -0.35
N ARG A 38 17.13 -0.34 0.14
CA ARG A 38 16.49 -1.09 1.24
C ARG A 38 16.58 -0.38 2.58
N TRP A 39 17.66 0.35 2.87
CA TRP A 39 17.78 1.10 4.12
C TRP A 39 16.79 2.27 4.15
N PHE A 40 16.70 3.03 3.05
CA PHE A 40 15.75 4.13 2.91
C PHE A 40 14.28 3.65 3.00
N SER A 41 13.95 2.54 2.34
CA SER A 41 12.62 1.92 2.43
C SER A 41 12.27 1.48 3.87
N ARG A 42 13.24 0.92 4.62
CA ARG A 42 13.04 0.58 6.04
C ARG A 42 12.83 1.83 6.91
N LEU A 43 13.60 2.88 6.67
CA LEU A 43 13.51 4.15 7.40
C LEU A 43 12.12 4.79 7.22
N ILE A 44 11.63 4.88 5.98
CA ILE A 44 10.29 5.43 5.69
C ILE A 44 9.18 4.54 6.26
N SER A 45 9.33 3.22 6.16
CA SER A 45 8.39 2.27 6.79
C SER A 45 8.33 2.50 8.31
N GLY A 46 9.48 2.76 8.94
CA GLY A 46 9.56 3.15 10.35
C GLY A 46 8.76 4.41 10.67
N PHE A 47 8.91 5.47 9.86
CA PHE A 47 8.12 6.69 10.01
C PHE A 47 6.61 6.46 9.82
N TYR A 48 6.22 5.63 8.84
CA TYR A 48 4.82 5.27 8.63
C TYR A 48 4.22 4.56 9.85
N TYR A 49 4.91 3.56 10.40
CA TYR A 49 4.41 2.84 11.59
C TYR A 49 4.42 3.71 12.84
N ALA A 50 5.42 4.57 13.02
CA ALA A 50 5.46 5.52 14.12
C ALA A 50 4.28 6.51 14.05
N GLY A 51 4.03 7.09 12.88
CA GLY A 51 2.90 8.00 12.65
C GLY A 51 1.55 7.30 12.86
N THR A 52 1.39 6.10 12.30
CA THR A 52 0.17 5.29 12.48
C THR A 52 -0.06 4.95 13.96
N SER A 53 0.99 4.57 14.69
CA SER A 53 0.89 4.26 16.13
C SER A 53 0.51 5.49 16.95
N PHE A 54 1.04 6.66 16.61
CA PHE A 54 0.67 7.92 17.25
C PHE A 54 -0.80 8.29 16.98
N ILE A 55 -1.30 8.11 15.75
CA ILE A 55 -2.72 8.33 15.43
C ILE A 55 -3.61 7.35 16.20
N LEU A 56 -3.22 6.08 16.30
CA LEU A 56 -3.96 5.10 17.10
C LEU A 56 -4.01 5.48 18.58
N LEU A 57 -2.90 5.97 19.14
CA LEU A 57 -2.87 6.48 20.51
C LEU A 57 -3.85 7.65 20.69
N LEU A 58 -3.88 8.60 19.75
CA LEU A 58 -4.83 9.72 19.78
C LEU A 58 -6.28 9.25 19.70
N ASN A 59 -6.58 8.25 18.86
CA ASN A 59 -7.91 7.67 18.78
C ASN A 59 -8.33 7.03 20.11
N VAL A 60 -7.41 6.35 20.81
CA VAL A 60 -7.67 5.82 22.15
C VAL A 60 -7.95 6.93 23.15
N VAL A 61 -7.17 8.02 23.12
CA VAL A 61 -7.41 9.20 23.98
C VAL A 61 -8.79 9.82 23.69
N ASN A 62 -9.17 9.94 22.42
CA ASN A 62 -10.49 10.46 22.04
C ASN A 62 -11.61 9.53 22.50
N LEU A 63 -11.44 8.21 22.39
CA LEU A 63 -12.39 7.23 22.91
C LEU A 63 -12.56 7.35 24.43
N LEU A 64 -11.47 7.57 25.17
CA LEU A 64 -11.52 7.82 26.60
C LEU A 64 -12.28 9.12 26.91
N ASP A 65 -11.99 10.22 26.21
CA ASP A 65 -12.72 11.49 26.38
C ASP A 65 -14.22 11.33 26.10
N TYR A 66 -14.58 10.64 25.00
CA TYR A 66 -15.97 10.34 24.68
C TYR A 66 -16.65 9.48 25.74
N SER A 67 -15.96 8.46 26.27
CA SER A 67 -16.54 7.58 27.31
C SER A 67 -16.75 8.30 28.63
N ILE A 68 -15.83 9.19 29.03
CA ILE A 68 -15.99 10.04 30.22
C ILE A 68 -17.21 10.96 30.05
N ARG A 69 -17.32 11.66 28.92
CA ARG A 69 -18.47 12.55 28.64
C ARG A 69 -19.80 11.80 28.61
N LEU A 70 -19.84 10.62 27.99
CA LEU A 70 -21.04 9.78 27.96
C LEU A 70 -21.41 9.29 29.38
N ASN A 71 -20.42 8.96 30.20
CA ASN A 71 -20.64 8.54 31.58
C ASN A 71 -21.14 9.71 32.46
N ASP A 72 -20.57 10.90 32.31
CA ASP A 72 -21.03 12.11 33.02
C ASP A 72 -22.48 12.45 32.67
N ILE A 73 -22.87 12.32 31.40
CA ILE A 73 -24.25 12.49 30.95
C ILE A 73 -25.17 11.42 31.56
N HIS A 74 -24.72 10.17 31.59
CA HIS A 74 -25.49 9.06 32.15
C HIS A 74 -25.72 9.20 33.67
N ILE A 75 -24.70 9.66 34.41
CA ILE A 75 -24.75 9.85 35.86
C ILE A 75 -25.58 11.08 36.24
N ASN A 76 -25.43 12.19 35.51
CA ASN A 76 -26.09 13.46 35.83
C ASN A 76 -27.51 13.57 35.24
N GLY A 77 -27.96 12.60 34.42
CA GLY A 77 -29.32 12.53 33.91
C GLY A 77 -29.70 13.63 32.93
N GLU A 78 -28.73 14.39 32.42
CA GLU A 78 -28.98 15.40 31.39
C GLU A 78 -29.25 14.68 30.06
N LEU A 79 -30.51 14.64 29.62
CA LEU A 79 -30.86 14.32 28.23
C LEU A 79 -30.37 15.45 27.33
N SER A 80 -29.05 15.55 27.18
CA SER A 80 -28.43 16.55 26.35
C SER A 80 -28.63 16.15 24.89
N GLU A 81 -29.01 17.12 24.06
CA GLU A 81 -29.09 16.97 22.60
C GLU A 81 -27.75 16.52 21.98
N GLN A 82 -26.68 16.39 22.78
CA GLN A 82 -25.33 16.00 22.37
C GLN A 82 -25.09 14.49 22.44
N ILE A 83 -25.98 13.69 23.01
CA ILE A 83 -25.82 12.22 23.07
C ILE A 83 -25.63 11.60 21.65
N PRO A 84 -26.45 11.93 20.63
CA PRO A 84 -26.30 11.36 19.29
C PRO A 84 -24.97 11.74 18.62
N THR A 85 -24.52 12.99 18.82
CA THR A 85 -23.26 13.47 18.27
C THR A 85 -22.05 12.81 18.94
N LEU A 86 -22.10 12.54 20.25
CA LEU A 86 -21.08 11.78 20.97
C LEU A 86 -20.97 10.34 20.47
N TYR A 87 -22.10 9.62 20.32
CA TYR A 87 -22.09 8.25 19.76
C TYR A 87 -21.59 8.23 18.31
N SER A 88 -21.95 9.23 17.49
CA SER A 88 -21.43 9.35 16.13
C SER A 88 -19.91 9.56 16.10
N GLY A 89 -19.36 10.34 17.03
CA GLY A 89 -17.92 10.54 17.21
C GLY A 89 -17.20 9.26 17.59
N VAL A 90 -17.74 8.51 18.55
CA VAL A 90 -17.22 7.18 18.94
C VAL A 90 -17.18 6.24 17.75
N PHE A 91 -18.29 6.11 17.01
CA PHE A 91 -18.35 5.21 15.86
C PHE A 91 -17.34 5.60 14.78
N LEU A 92 -17.19 6.90 14.51
CA LEU A 92 -16.23 7.41 13.54
C LEU A 92 -14.78 7.13 13.96
N VAL A 93 -14.43 7.35 15.23
CA VAL A 93 -13.09 7.05 15.75
C VAL A 93 -12.80 5.54 15.68
N VAL A 94 -13.77 4.68 16.01
CA VAL A 94 -13.63 3.23 15.88
C VAL A 94 -13.44 2.81 14.42
N LEU A 95 -14.27 3.34 13.51
CA LEU A 95 -14.16 3.06 12.08
C LEU A 95 -12.78 3.45 11.53
N CYS A 96 -12.31 4.66 11.85
CA CYS A 96 -11.00 5.14 11.42
C CYS A 96 -9.85 4.30 12.00
N THR A 97 -9.99 3.82 13.25
CA THR A 97 -9.04 2.91 13.88
C THR A 97 -8.96 1.59 13.11
N LEU A 98 -10.11 0.98 12.79
CA LEU A 98 -10.17 -0.26 12.01
C LEU A 98 -9.57 -0.09 10.61
N LEU A 99 -9.87 1.02 9.93
CA LEU A 99 -9.31 1.33 8.61
C LEU A 99 -7.79 1.47 8.66
N LEU A 100 -7.25 2.23 9.62
CA LEU A 100 -5.80 2.42 9.76
C LEU A 100 -5.08 1.12 10.14
N THR A 101 -5.65 0.31 11.03
CA THR A 101 -5.10 -1.01 11.36
C THR A 101 -5.12 -1.93 10.14
N CYS A 102 -6.22 -1.95 9.38
CA CYS A 102 -6.32 -2.72 8.14
C CYS A 102 -5.27 -2.28 7.11
N ALA A 103 -5.11 -0.97 6.90
CA ALA A 103 -4.10 -0.42 6.01
C ALA A 103 -2.67 -0.82 6.42
N ALA A 104 -2.36 -0.74 7.71
CA ALA A 104 -1.06 -1.13 8.24
C ALA A 104 -0.79 -2.64 8.00
N VAL A 105 -1.80 -3.50 8.18
CA VAL A 105 -1.71 -4.93 7.87
C VAL A 105 -1.50 -5.16 6.38
N LEU A 106 -2.25 -4.48 5.51
CA LEU A 106 -2.14 -4.59 4.05
C LEU A 106 -0.75 -4.19 3.54
N ILE A 107 -0.19 -3.10 4.08
CA ILE A 107 1.17 -2.65 3.76
C ILE A 107 2.19 -3.69 4.23
N ARG A 108 1.99 -4.29 5.42
CA ARG A 108 2.87 -5.36 5.93
C ARG A 108 2.86 -6.62 5.05
N ILE A 109 1.71 -7.01 4.50
CA ILE A 109 1.61 -8.14 3.55
C ILE A 109 1.95 -7.75 2.10
N LYS A 110 2.61 -6.61 1.89
CA LYS A 110 3.03 -6.09 0.58
C LYS A 110 1.88 -5.77 -0.40
N LYS A 111 0.63 -5.68 0.07
CA LYS A 111 -0.51 -5.16 -0.70
C LYS A 111 -0.56 -3.62 -0.60
N ILE A 112 0.53 -2.98 -1.04
CA ILE A 112 0.80 -1.55 -0.82
C ILE A 112 -0.22 -0.63 -1.49
N THR A 113 -0.71 -0.97 -2.69
CA THR A 113 -1.73 -0.19 -3.41
C THR A 113 -3.04 -0.10 -2.61
N ALA A 114 -3.60 -1.26 -2.24
CA ALA A 114 -4.83 -1.32 -1.44
C ALA A 114 -4.64 -0.67 -0.05
N GLY A 115 -3.50 -0.95 0.60
CA GLY A 115 -3.17 -0.34 1.89
C GLY A 115 -3.05 1.18 1.82
N PHE A 116 -2.50 1.73 0.74
CA PHE A 116 -2.40 3.17 0.51
C PHE A 116 -3.78 3.83 0.42
N PHE A 117 -4.69 3.29 -0.39
CA PHE A 117 -6.04 3.87 -0.54
C PHE A 117 -6.84 3.84 0.76
N ILE A 118 -6.73 2.76 1.53
CA ILE A 118 -7.41 2.64 2.84
C ILE A 118 -6.78 3.60 3.86
N ALA A 119 -5.44 3.71 3.89
CA ALA A 119 -4.75 4.67 4.76
C ALA A 119 -5.12 6.11 4.41
N ALA A 120 -5.13 6.46 3.13
CA ALA A 120 -5.47 7.80 2.66
C ALA A 120 -6.92 8.14 3.00
N GLY A 121 -7.88 7.24 2.71
CA GLY A 121 -9.28 7.41 3.06
C GLY A 121 -9.50 7.58 4.56
N GLY A 122 -8.89 6.71 5.38
CA GLY A 122 -9.00 6.78 6.84
C GLY A 122 -8.41 8.07 7.42
N ASN A 123 -7.27 8.53 6.90
CA ASN A 123 -6.64 9.79 7.31
C ASN A 123 -7.46 11.02 6.91
N ILE A 124 -8.10 11.02 5.72
CA ILE A 124 -8.98 12.11 5.28
C ILE A 124 -10.21 12.19 6.19
N ILE A 125 -10.85 11.06 6.51
CA ILE A 125 -12.02 11.03 7.40
C ILE A 125 -11.64 11.56 8.80
N LEU A 126 -10.49 11.13 9.34
CA LEU A 126 -9.96 11.65 10.60
C LEU A 126 -9.70 13.15 10.57
N LEU A 127 -9.14 13.66 9.47
CA LEU A 127 -8.86 15.09 9.32
C LEU A 127 -10.16 15.89 9.34
N VAL A 128 -11.18 15.44 8.59
CA VAL A 128 -12.50 16.09 8.58
C VAL A 128 -13.11 16.08 9.98
N HIS A 129 -13.01 14.96 10.70
CA HIS A 129 -13.48 14.87 12.08
C HIS A 129 -12.78 15.84 13.03
N TYR A 130 -11.45 15.96 12.94
CA TYR A 130 -10.70 16.93 13.74
C TYR A 130 -11.04 18.38 13.39
N ILE A 131 -11.32 18.69 12.12
CA ILE A 131 -11.80 20.02 11.71
C ILE A 131 -13.17 20.30 12.33
N GLN A 132 -14.08 19.32 12.31
CA GLN A 132 -15.38 19.46 12.96
C GLN A 132 -15.26 19.66 14.47
N GLN A 133 -14.34 18.97 15.14
CA GLN A 133 -14.05 19.18 16.55
C GLN A 133 -13.48 20.59 16.82
N LEU A 134 -12.58 21.10 15.97
CA LEU A 134 -12.04 22.47 16.10
C LEU A 134 -13.13 23.55 15.98
N LEU A 135 -14.12 23.32 15.10
CA LEU A 135 -15.24 24.24 14.91
C LEU A 135 -16.30 24.11 16.03
N SER A 136 -16.21 23.08 16.88
CA SER A 136 -17.13 22.90 17.98
C SER A 136 -16.73 23.77 19.17
N PRO A 137 -17.61 24.65 19.67
CA PRO A 137 -17.30 25.52 20.80
C PRO A 137 -17.05 24.76 22.11
N TYR A 138 -17.40 23.46 22.17
CA TYR A 138 -17.31 22.59 23.33
C TYR A 138 -16.09 21.64 23.34
N SER A 139 -15.18 21.80 22.37
CA SER A 139 -13.96 21.01 22.37
C SER A 139 -12.97 21.57 23.39
N GLY A 140 -12.39 20.71 24.23
CA GLY A 140 -11.23 21.08 25.07
C GLY A 140 -9.96 21.34 24.25
N LEU A 141 -10.08 21.35 22.92
CA LEU A 141 -9.05 21.53 21.91
C LEU A 141 -9.17 22.88 21.19
N ASN A 142 -9.81 23.86 21.84
CA ASN A 142 -9.92 25.22 21.32
C ASN A 142 -8.51 25.85 21.22
N GLY A 143 -7.92 25.78 20.02
CA GLY A 143 -6.62 26.33 19.73
C GLY A 143 -6.03 25.74 18.45
N VAL A 144 -5.67 26.62 17.52
CA VAL A 144 -5.04 26.24 16.24
C VAL A 144 -3.78 25.39 16.46
N SER A 145 -3.01 25.69 17.51
CA SER A 145 -1.81 24.94 17.89
C SER A 145 -2.12 23.51 18.37
N ALA A 146 -3.20 23.32 19.14
CA ALA A 146 -3.62 22.00 19.59
C ALA A 146 -4.14 21.16 18.41
N PHE A 147 -4.94 21.76 17.52
CA PHE A 147 -5.39 21.11 16.29
C PHE A 147 -4.23 20.71 15.36
N LEU A 148 -3.27 21.60 15.14
CA LEU A 148 -2.11 21.33 14.29
C LEU A 148 -1.23 20.23 14.88
N LEU A 149 -0.83 20.34 16.15
CA LEU A 149 0.13 19.42 16.76
C LEU A 149 -0.48 18.05 17.11
N ARG A 150 -1.75 18.01 17.52
CA ARG A 150 -2.41 16.77 17.96
C ARG A 150 -3.22 16.09 16.86
N GLY A 151 -3.74 16.82 15.87
CA GLY A 151 -4.59 16.26 14.82
C GLY A 151 -3.91 16.23 13.45
N ALA A 152 -3.65 17.41 12.90
CA ALA A 152 -3.28 17.54 11.49
C ALA A 152 -1.85 17.07 11.18
N LEU A 153 -0.87 17.42 12.00
CA LEU A 153 0.54 17.11 11.75
C LEU A 153 0.82 15.59 11.68
N PRO A 154 0.34 14.75 12.60
CA PRO A 154 0.48 13.30 12.48
C PRO A 154 -0.17 12.72 11.22
N ILE A 155 -1.32 13.25 10.82
CA ILE A 155 -2.02 12.85 9.59
C ILE A 155 -1.16 13.19 8.37
N PHE A 156 -0.63 14.42 8.29
CA PHE A 156 0.24 14.84 7.19
C PHE A 156 1.52 14.00 7.11
N ILE A 157 2.17 13.73 8.25
CA ILE A 157 3.35 12.87 8.30
C ILE A 157 3.03 11.47 7.79
N THR A 158 1.89 10.91 8.21
CA THR A 158 1.47 9.55 7.82
C THR A 158 1.10 9.48 6.34
N LEU A 159 0.37 10.47 5.82
CA LEU A 159 0.03 10.58 4.40
C LEU A 159 1.28 10.76 3.52
N LEU A 160 2.21 11.61 3.94
CA LEU A 160 3.48 11.81 3.23
C LEU A 160 4.28 10.51 3.20
N ALA A 161 4.46 9.85 4.35
CA ALA A 161 5.17 8.58 4.43
C ALA A 161 4.51 7.49 3.56
N CYS A 162 3.17 7.39 3.58
CA CYS A 162 2.42 6.44 2.77
C CYS A 162 2.58 6.72 1.27
N SER A 163 2.56 8.00 0.88
CA SER A 163 2.77 8.43 -0.52
C SER A 163 4.18 8.10 -1.02
N VAL A 164 5.19 8.30 -0.18
CA VAL A 164 6.58 7.94 -0.51
C VAL A 164 6.72 6.42 -0.62
N ILE A 165 6.14 5.63 0.29
CA ILE A 165 6.14 4.15 0.20
C ILE A 165 5.48 3.69 -1.09
N PHE A 166 4.34 4.27 -1.45
CA PHE A 166 3.63 3.97 -2.68
C PHE A 166 4.48 4.30 -3.92
N LEU A 167 5.09 5.49 -3.96
CA LEU A 167 5.95 5.91 -5.05
C LEU A 167 7.16 4.99 -5.21
N ILE A 168 7.82 4.68 -4.10
CA ILE A 168 8.94 3.74 -4.06
C ILE A 168 8.51 2.38 -4.60
N ASN A 169 7.37 1.84 -4.15
CA ASN A 169 6.85 0.58 -4.65
C ASN A 169 6.56 0.61 -6.15
N ARG A 170 6.03 1.73 -6.67
CA ARG A 170 5.78 1.91 -8.11
C ARG A 170 7.08 1.98 -8.90
N ILE A 171 8.09 2.68 -8.39
CA ILE A 171 9.41 2.76 -9.01
C ILE A 171 10.07 1.38 -9.02
N TYR A 172 10.04 0.65 -7.90
CA TYR A 172 10.56 -0.71 -7.81
C TYR A 172 9.89 -1.63 -8.82
N LYS A 173 8.56 -1.67 -8.86
CA LYS A 173 7.84 -2.47 -9.86
C LYS A 173 8.25 -2.11 -11.28
N ARG A 174 8.37 -0.82 -11.61
CA ARG A 174 8.82 -0.39 -12.94
C ARG A 174 10.26 -0.80 -13.26
N GLN A 175 11.16 -0.68 -12.30
CA GLN A 175 12.55 -1.09 -12.49
C GLN A 175 12.68 -2.61 -12.60
N GLU A 176 11.98 -3.33 -11.74
CA GLU A 176 11.87 -4.79 -11.76
C GLU A 176 11.36 -5.26 -13.13
N ASN A 177 10.25 -4.70 -13.62
CA ASN A 177 9.71 -5.00 -14.95
C ASN A 177 10.72 -4.69 -16.07
N ARG A 178 11.43 -3.55 -16.00
CA ARG A 178 12.48 -3.21 -16.99
C ARG A 178 13.66 -4.18 -16.97
N VAL A 179 14.05 -4.67 -15.80
CA VAL A 179 15.13 -5.66 -15.66
C VAL A 179 14.64 -7.01 -16.18
N TYR A 180 13.41 -7.41 -15.82
CA TYR A 180 12.77 -8.60 -16.38
C TYR A 180 12.74 -8.53 -17.90
N ASP A 181 12.25 -7.45 -18.50
CA ASP A 181 12.20 -7.27 -19.96
C ASP A 181 13.59 -7.37 -20.61
N ARG A 182 14.62 -6.77 -20.00
CA ARG A 182 16.00 -6.86 -20.51
C ARG A 182 16.55 -8.28 -20.45
N GLU A 183 16.35 -8.98 -19.33
CA GLU A 183 16.81 -10.37 -19.18
C GLU A 183 16.02 -11.31 -20.08
N LEU A 184 14.72 -11.08 -20.24
CA LEU A 184 13.85 -11.79 -21.17
C LEU A 184 14.35 -11.64 -22.63
N GLN A 185 14.70 -10.42 -23.02
CA GLN A 185 15.23 -10.11 -24.35
C GLN A 185 16.65 -10.68 -24.55
N ARG A 186 17.44 -10.77 -23.48
CA ARG A 186 18.77 -11.40 -23.51
C ARG A 186 18.68 -12.90 -23.66
N LEU A 187 17.83 -13.57 -22.89
CA LEU A 187 17.51 -14.99 -23.03
C LEU A 187 17.02 -15.30 -24.44
N LYS A 188 16.16 -14.46 -25.01
CA LYS A 188 15.75 -14.58 -26.41
C LYS A 188 16.97 -14.54 -27.33
N ASN A 189 17.85 -13.57 -27.17
CA ASN A 189 19.02 -13.43 -28.05
C ASN A 189 20.09 -14.52 -27.84
N ASP A 190 20.20 -15.09 -26.64
CA ASP A 190 21.22 -16.09 -26.32
C ASP A 190 20.78 -17.52 -26.68
N TYR A 191 19.47 -17.80 -26.66
CA TYR A 191 18.90 -19.13 -26.89
C TYR A 191 18.11 -19.26 -28.19
N ALA A 192 17.51 -18.20 -28.72
CA ALA A 192 16.83 -18.28 -30.02
C ALA A 192 17.76 -18.55 -31.21
N PRO A 193 19.02 -18.06 -31.28
CA PRO A 193 19.91 -18.37 -32.39
C PRO A 193 20.70 -19.69 -32.24
N LYS A 194 20.61 -20.39 -31.10
CA LYS A 194 21.25 -21.70 -30.88
C LYS A 194 20.33 -22.87 -31.29
N GLU A 195 19.64 -22.72 -32.42
CA GLU A 195 18.55 -23.58 -32.87
C GLU A 195 18.88 -25.09 -32.84
N GLU A 196 18.49 -25.78 -31.77
CA GLU A 196 18.30 -27.25 -31.78
C GLU A 196 16.93 -27.68 -31.20
N PHE A 197 16.24 -26.84 -30.41
CA PHE A 197 15.07 -27.28 -29.62
C PHE A 197 13.76 -26.53 -29.89
N LEU A 198 13.77 -25.25 -30.30
CA LEU A 198 12.57 -24.44 -30.51
C LEU A 198 12.79 -23.42 -31.64
N SER A 199 11.83 -23.30 -32.55
CA SER A 199 11.82 -22.27 -33.61
C SER A 199 11.60 -20.86 -33.02
N GLY A 200 12.11 -19.82 -33.68
CA GLY A 200 11.97 -18.43 -33.22
C GLY A 200 10.52 -18.00 -32.91
N LYS A 201 9.53 -18.51 -33.65
CA LYS A 201 8.10 -18.22 -33.40
C LYS A 201 7.56 -18.87 -32.11
N GLN A 202 8.16 -19.97 -31.65
CA GLN A 202 7.78 -20.63 -30.40
C GLN A 202 8.34 -19.87 -29.21
N TRP A 203 9.57 -19.37 -29.32
CA TRP A 203 10.15 -18.45 -28.34
C TRP A 203 9.30 -17.19 -28.19
N ASP A 204 8.88 -16.57 -29.29
CA ASP A 204 8.00 -15.40 -29.25
C ASP A 204 6.70 -15.68 -28.48
N ALA A 205 6.07 -16.83 -28.71
CA ALA A 205 4.84 -17.21 -28.02
C ALA A 205 5.03 -17.51 -26.52
N ILE A 206 6.19 -18.06 -26.11
CA ILE A 206 6.53 -18.30 -24.70
C ILE A 206 6.79 -16.97 -24.00
N PHE A 207 7.52 -16.06 -24.64
CA PHE A 207 7.80 -14.74 -24.09
C PHE A 207 6.56 -13.86 -24.01
N GLU A 208 5.67 -13.93 -24.99
CA GLU A 208 4.36 -13.27 -24.95
C GLU A 208 3.49 -13.81 -23.81
N ALA A 209 3.47 -15.13 -23.60
CA ALA A 209 2.75 -15.74 -22.48
C ALA A 209 3.33 -15.34 -21.12
N LEU A 210 4.66 -15.33 -20.96
CA LEU A 210 5.36 -14.85 -19.76
C LEU A 210 5.07 -13.37 -19.49
N ARG A 211 5.03 -12.54 -20.54
CA ARG A 211 4.70 -11.12 -20.45
C ARG A 211 3.28 -10.90 -19.95
N ILE A 212 2.31 -11.64 -20.47
CA ILE A 212 0.90 -11.57 -20.04
C ILE A 212 0.74 -12.07 -18.59
N GLU A 213 1.44 -13.12 -18.17
CA GLU A 213 1.37 -13.62 -16.80
C GLU A 213 2.01 -12.65 -15.79
N LEU A 214 3.12 -12.01 -16.16
CA LEU A 214 3.86 -11.09 -15.29
C LEU A 214 3.19 -9.71 -15.17
N TYR A 215 2.53 -9.24 -16.24
CA TYR A 215 1.99 -7.88 -16.32
C TYR A 215 0.46 -7.81 -16.41
N GLY A 216 -0.25 -8.93 -16.63
CA GLY A 216 -1.67 -8.95 -16.99
C GLY A 216 -1.88 -8.80 -18.51
N GLU A 217 -3.10 -9.10 -19.00
CA GLU A 217 -3.47 -8.88 -20.42
C GLU A 217 -3.41 -7.40 -20.80
N ASP A 218 -3.59 -6.51 -19.83
CA ASP A 218 -3.42 -5.06 -19.96
C ASP A 218 -2.07 -4.68 -19.37
N GLY A 219 -1.04 -4.52 -20.21
CA GLY A 219 0.29 -4.07 -19.80
C GLY A 219 0.37 -2.62 -19.30
N GLU A 220 -0.69 -2.10 -18.68
CA GLU A 220 -0.81 -0.76 -18.13
C GLU A 220 -1.46 -0.80 -16.74
N GLU A 221 -0.64 -0.62 -15.69
CA GLU A 221 -0.80 0.42 -14.63
C GLU A 221 0.32 0.46 -13.56
#